data_AF-A0A8J6NV85-F1
#
_entry.id   AF-A0A8J6NV85-F1
#
_cell.length_a   1.000
_cell.length_b   1.000
_cell.length_c   1.000
_cell.angle_alpha   90.00
_cell.angle_beta   90.00
_cell.angle_gamma   90.00
#
_symmetry.space_group_name_H-M   'P 1'
#
loop_
_entity.id
_entity.type
_entity.pdbx_description
1 polymer ?
#
loop_
_entity_poly.entity_id
_entity_poly.type
_entity_poly.pdbx_seq_one_letter_code
_entity_poly.pdbx_strand_id
1 'polypeptide(L)'
;MTLKVVTALKARQIFGTIMNAVSFRNDSYIVERKGTPMVAIIPVKKFKQMDKARQRFFKNMSKISDSFAAEDPKILDNILEEATRAAKKAEL
;
A
#
# COMPACT_ATOMS: atom_id res chain seq x y z
N MET A 1 -1.42 -5.74 17.37
CA MET A 1 -1.90 -5.43 16.00
C MET A 1 -2.09 -6.75 15.28
N THR A 2 -3.34 -7.18 15.07
CA THR A 2 -3.62 -8.49 14.46
C THR A 2 -4.44 -8.34 13.18
N LEU A 3 -4.15 -9.18 12.18
CA LEU A 3 -4.97 -9.32 10.98
C LEU A 3 -5.94 -10.48 11.19
N LYS A 4 -7.23 -10.20 11.05
CA LYS A 4 -8.31 -11.18 11.24
C LYS A 4 -9.12 -11.30 9.96
N VAL A 5 -9.71 -12.46 9.72
CA VAL A 5 -10.61 -12.69 8.58
C VAL A 5 -12.02 -12.93 9.10
N VAL A 6 -13.02 -12.36 8.43
CA VAL A 6 -14.42 -12.49 8.81
C VAL A 6 -15.31 -12.53 7.57
N THR A 7 -16.34 -13.36 7.56
CA THR A 7 -17.30 -13.38 6.45
C THR A 7 -18.15 -12.09 6.43
N ALA A 8 -18.60 -11.68 5.25
CA ALA A 8 -19.46 -10.52 5.08
C ALA A 8 -20.75 -10.62 5.91
N LEU A 9 -21.30 -11.82 6.09
CA LEU A 9 -22.47 -12.04 6.94
C LEU A 9 -22.15 -11.75 8.41
N LYS A 10 -21.06 -12.31 8.92
CA LYS A 10 -20.66 -12.12 10.32
C LYS A 10 -20.25 -10.67 10.57
N ALA A 11 -19.52 -10.03 9.64
CA ALA A 11 -19.11 -8.65 9.75
C ALA A 11 -20.30 -7.69 9.97
N ARG A 12 -21.43 -7.90 9.28
CA ARG A 12 -22.65 -7.10 9.49
C ARG A 12 -23.25 -7.27 10.89
N GLN A 13 -23.22 -8.49 11.42
CA GLN A 13 -23.76 -8.80 12.75
C GLN A 13 -22.92 -8.20 13.88
N ILE A 14 -21.60 -8.13 13.71
CA ILE A 14 -20.66 -7.70 14.77
C ILE A 14 -19.89 -6.43 14.42
N PHE A 15 -20.47 -5.55 13.59
CA PHE A 15 -19.75 -4.40 13.06
C PHE A 15 -19.27 -3.45 14.17
N GLY A 16 -20.09 -3.20 15.19
CA GLY A 16 -19.69 -2.40 16.36
C GLY A 16 -18.46 -2.95 17.08
N THR A 17 -18.40 -4.27 17.28
CA THR A 17 -17.23 -4.94 17.87
C THR A 17 -15.99 -4.80 17.00
N ILE A 18 -16.14 -4.94 15.67
CA ILE A 18 -15.04 -4.75 14.72
C ILE A 18 -14.54 -3.30 14.78
N MET A 19 -15.43 -2.31 14.79
CA MET A 19 -15.04 -0.89 14.89
C MET A 19 -14.24 -0.62 16.18
N ASN A 20 -14.68 -1.17 17.32
CA ASN A 20 -13.95 -1.02 18.58
C ASN A 20 -12.57 -1.66 18.52
N ALA A 21 -12.45 -2.87 17.96
CA ALA A 21 -11.16 -3.54 17.81
C ALA A 21 -10.21 -2.75 16.89
N VAL A 22 -10.72 -2.24 15.76
CA VAL A 22 -9.93 -1.47 14.79
C VAL A 22 -9.53 -0.11 15.35
N SER A 23 -10.45 0.61 15.99
CA SER A 23 -10.20 1.96 16.54
C SER A 23 -9.28 1.94 17.75
N PHE A 24 -9.54 1.06 18.72
CA PHE A 24 -8.84 1.07 20.01
C PHE A 24 -7.67 0.09 20.11
N ARG A 25 -7.78 -1.09 19.47
CA ARG A 25 -6.75 -2.14 19.54
C ARG A 25 -5.83 -2.15 18.32
N ASN A 26 -6.06 -1.22 17.39
CA ASN A 26 -5.31 -1.07 16.14
C ASN A 26 -5.34 -2.36 15.29
N ASP A 27 -6.37 -3.20 15.46
CA ASP A 27 -6.54 -4.44 14.69
C ASP A 27 -6.95 -4.12 13.24
N SER A 28 -6.81 -5.10 12.35
CA SER A 28 -7.25 -5.02 10.95
C SER A 28 -8.08 -6.24 10.60
N TYR A 29 -9.13 -6.06 9.81
CA TYR A 29 -10.00 -7.15 9.37
C TYR A 29 -10.05 -7.22 7.86
N ILE A 30 -9.97 -8.43 7.31
CA ILE A 30 -10.36 -8.74 5.93
C ILE A 30 -11.77 -9.30 5.99
N VAL A 31 -12.67 -8.68 5.24
CA VAL A 31 -14.02 -9.17 5.04
C VAL A 31 -14.05 -9.98 3.76
N GLU A 32 -14.49 -11.23 3.85
CA GLU A 32 -14.57 -12.15 2.73
C GLU A 32 -16.01 -12.55 2.38
N ARG A 33 -16.21 -13.03 1.16
CA ARG A 33 -17.45 -13.69 0.73
C ARG A 33 -17.09 -14.96 0.00
N LYS A 34 -17.59 -16.10 0.48
CA LYS A 34 -17.28 -17.44 -0.08
C LYS A 34 -15.76 -17.68 -0.22
N GLY A 35 -14.97 -17.26 0.78
CA GLY A 35 -13.50 -17.41 0.77
C GLY A 35 -12.73 -16.37 -0.04
N THR A 36 -13.42 -15.47 -0.77
CA THR A 36 -12.75 -14.40 -1.53
C THR A 36 -12.67 -13.12 -0.68
N PRO A 37 -11.47 -12.57 -0.44
CA PRO A 37 -11.29 -11.26 0.20
C PRO A 37 -11.96 -10.15 -0.62
N MET A 38 -12.83 -9.36 0.01
CA MET A 38 -13.56 -8.28 -0.66
C MET A 38 -13.12 -6.89 -0.21
N VAL A 39 -13.04 -6.67 1.11
CA VAL A 39 -12.70 -5.36 1.68
C VAL A 39 -11.82 -5.52 2.91
N ALA A 40 -11.02 -4.50 3.21
CA ALA A 40 -10.26 -4.41 4.44
C ALA A 40 -10.82 -3.30 5.33
N ILE A 41 -10.99 -3.58 6.61
CA ILE A 41 -11.34 -2.59 7.64
C ILE A 41 -10.06 -2.33 8.43
N ILE A 42 -9.56 -1.10 8.33
CA ILE A 42 -8.29 -0.69 8.93
C ILE A 42 -8.45 0.63 9.71
N PRO A 43 -7.54 0.92 10.66
CA PRO A 43 -7.56 2.19 11.37
C PRO A 43 -7.35 3.36 10.40
N VAL A 44 -8.09 4.45 10.59
CA VAL A 44 -7.98 5.67 9.74
C VAL A 44 -6.55 6.22 9.74
N LYS A 45 -5.85 6.15 10.88
CA LYS A 45 -4.44 6.55 10.98
C LYS A 45 -3.55 5.74 10.04
N LYS A 46 -3.81 4.44 9.88
CA LYS A 46 -3.07 3.56 8.97
C LYS A 46 -3.39 3.92 7.51
N PHE A 47 -4.67 4.09 7.19
CA PHE A 47 -5.10 4.54 5.86
C PHE A 47 -4.42 5.86 5.45
N LYS A 48 -4.46 6.88 6.32
CA LYS A 48 -3.82 8.18 6.06
C LYS A 48 -2.29 8.07 5.87
N GLN A 49 -1.63 7.15 6.57
CA GLN A 49 -0.19 6.93 6.39
C GLN A 49 0.11 6.30 5.03
N MET A 50 -0.67 5.30 4.62
CA MET A 50 -0.54 4.67 3.30
C MET A 50 -0.79 5.69 2.17
N ASP A 51 -1.83 6.51 2.31
CA ASP A 51 -2.16 7.56 1.35
C ASP A 51 -1.04 8.61 1.24
N LYS A 52 -0.52 9.11 2.37
CA LYS A 52 0.63 10.03 2.39
C LYS A 52 1.90 9.41 1.81
N ALA A 53 2.16 8.13 2.09
CA ALA A 53 3.32 7.43 1.53
C ALA A 53 3.19 7.31 0.01
N ARG A 54 2.00 6.91 -0.48
CA ARG A 54 1.67 6.85 -1.90
C ARG A 54 1.86 8.20 -2.59
N GLN A 55 1.29 9.27 -2.03
CA GLN A 55 1.43 10.62 -2.58
C GLN A 55 2.90 11.07 -2.65
N ARG A 56 3.69 10.80 -1.59
CA ARG A 56 5.13 11.12 -1.58
C ARG A 56 5.91 10.34 -2.62
N PHE A 57 5.61 9.05 -2.78
CA PHE A 57 6.23 8.21 -3.79
C PHE A 57 5.99 8.76 -5.19
N PHE A 58 4.72 9.02 -5.56
CA PHE A 58 4.38 9.56 -6.88
C PHE A 58 4.96 10.97 -7.11
N LYS A 59 4.95 11.82 -6.09
CA LYS A 59 5.57 13.15 -6.17
C LYS A 59 7.07 13.07 -6.45
N ASN A 60 7.77 12.17 -5.78
CA ASN A 60 9.20 11.98 -5.99
C ASN A 60 9.48 11.36 -7.36
N MET A 61 8.68 10.38 -7.78
CA MET A 61 8.81 9.76 -9.11
C MET A 61 8.60 10.79 -10.23
N SER A 62 7.60 11.67 -10.10
CA SER A 62 7.39 12.77 -11.05
C SER A 62 8.62 13.65 -11.14
N LYS A 63 9.18 14.09 -10.00
CA LYS A 63 10.39 14.92 -9.99
C LYS A 63 11.59 14.26 -10.67
N ILE A 64 11.75 12.95 -10.48
CA ILE A 64 12.79 12.17 -11.15
C ILE A 64 12.52 12.21 -12.66
N SER A 65 11.33 11.81 -13.09
CA SER A 65 10.94 11.83 -14.51
C SER A 65 11.11 13.20 -15.16
N ASP A 66 10.70 14.28 -14.48
CA ASP A 66 10.80 15.66 -14.98
C ASP A 66 12.27 16.08 -15.16
N SER A 67 13.16 15.63 -14.26
CA SER A 67 14.60 15.93 -14.33
C SER A 67 15.28 15.27 -15.55
N PHE A 68 14.72 14.18 -16.06
CA PHE A 68 15.24 13.44 -17.23
C PHE A 68 14.41 13.69 -18.50
N ALA A 69 13.43 14.60 -18.49
CA ALA A 69 12.52 14.80 -19.61
C ALA A 69 13.18 15.35 -20.89
N ALA A 70 14.37 15.95 -20.78
CA ALA A 70 15.14 16.51 -21.90
C ALA A 70 16.32 15.61 -22.34
N GLU A 71 16.49 14.44 -21.72
CA GLU A 71 17.58 13.50 -22.02
C GLU A 71 17.25 12.65 -23.25
N ASP A 72 18.30 12.21 -23.95
CA ASP A 72 18.15 11.30 -25.09
C ASP A 72 17.65 9.93 -24.60
N PRO A 73 16.65 9.31 -25.26
CA PRO A 73 16.10 8.01 -24.87
C PRO A 73 17.15 6.92 -24.67
N LYS A 74 18.23 6.89 -25.48
CA LYS A 74 19.29 5.88 -25.36
C LYS A 74 20.16 6.08 -24.13
N ILE A 75 20.34 7.32 -23.67
CA ILE A 75 21.08 7.62 -22.45
C ILE A 75 20.22 7.22 -21.25
N LEU A 76 18.91 7.50 -21.31
CA LEU A 76 17.96 7.13 -20.28
C LEU A 76 17.87 5.60 -20.06
N ASP A 77 17.86 4.81 -21.13
CA ASP A 77 17.83 3.34 -21.05
C ASP A 77 19.06 2.79 -20.31
N ASN A 78 20.25 3.33 -20.59
CA ASN A 78 21.49 2.92 -19.91
C ASN A 78 21.45 3.26 -18.41
N ILE A 79 20.98 4.47 -18.06
CA ILE A 79 20.83 4.90 -16.66
C ILE A 79 19.84 4.01 -15.91
N LEU A 80 18.73 3.63 -16.54
CA LEU A 80 17.72 2.74 -15.95
C LEU A 80 18.26 1.32 -15.73
N GLU A 81 19.01 0.78 -16.68
CA GLU A 81 19.67 -0.53 -16.53
C GLU A 81 20.67 -0.53 -15.37
N GLU A 82 21.50 0.52 -15.26
CA GLU A 82 22.48 0.63 -14.18
C GLU A 82 21.78 0.72 -12.82
N ALA A 83 20.76 1.57 -12.71
CA ALA A 83 19.99 1.75 -11.47
C ALA A 83 19.28 0.45 -11.04
N THR A 84 18.67 -0.29 -11.97
CA THR A 84 18.00 -1.57 -11.66
C THR A 84 18.99 -2.66 -11.24
N ARG A 85 20.18 -2.73 -11.83
CA ARG A 85 21.24 -3.65 -11.40
C ARG A 85 21.76 -3.31 -10.00
N ALA A 86 21.94 -2.03 -9.69
CA ALA A 86 22.38 -1.58 -8.37
C ALA A 86 21.32 -1.89 -7.29
N ALA A 87 20.04 -1.63 -7.56
CA ALA A 87 18.96 -1.93 -6.62
C ALA A 87 18.86 -3.43 -6.30
N LYS A 88 18.96 -4.30 -7.31
CA LYS A 88 18.96 -5.76 -7.10
C LYS A 88 20.14 -6.26 -6.26
N LYS A 89 21.30 -5.60 -6.34
CA LYS A 89 22.47 -5.95 -5.49
C LYS A 89 22.30 -5.50 -4.05
N ALA A 90 21.51 -4.47 -3.78
CA ALA A 90 21.29 -3.95 -2.43
C ALA A 90 20.19 -4.71 -1.65
N GLU A 91 19.36 -5.51 -2.33
CA GLU A 91 18.35 -6.38 -1.70
C GLU A 91 18.86 -7.80 -1.36
N LEU A 92 20.12 -8.13 -1.73
CA LEU A 92 20.84 -9.36 -1.35
C LEU A 92 21.71 -9.11 -0.11
#